data_AF-A0A1F7P5P2-F1
#
_entry.id   AF-A0A1F7P5P2-F1
#
_cell.length_a   1.000
_cell.length_b   1.000
_cell.length_c   1.000
_cell.angle_alpha   90.00
_cell.angle_beta   90.00
_cell.angle_gamma   90.00
#
_symmetry.space_group_name_H-M   'P 1'
#
loop_
_entity.id
_entity.type
_entity.pdbx_description
1 polymer ?
#
loop_
_entity_poly.entity_id
_entity_poly.type
_entity_poly.pdbx_seq_one_letter_code
_entity_poly.pdbx_strand_id
1 'polypeptide(L)'
;METRAPAVRIRELGHVSLFVRDLGATRRFYRDTLGLAETGTGKDGRIVFFSAGVHHHDLSCELARADGPGPQPKGVPGLYHIAFDVGASLEDLAVALRWCEARGLAAFGETPHSFCVRDPDGHEIELYVDPARPG
;
A
#
# COMPACT_ATOMS: atom_id res chain seq x y z
N MET A 1 -29.40 -19.62 24.45
CA MET A 1 -28.01 -19.23 24.77
C MET A 1 -27.78 -17.89 24.11
N GLU A 2 -27.86 -16.80 24.89
CA GLU A 2 -27.69 -15.45 24.35
C GLU A 2 -26.21 -15.23 23.98
N THR A 3 -25.95 -15.03 22.70
CA THR A 3 -24.63 -14.64 22.20
C THR A 3 -24.36 -13.20 22.60
N ARG A 4 -23.54 -13.02 23.64
CA ARG A 4 -23.07 -11.68 24.03
C ARG A 4 -22.25 -11.10 22.88
N ALA A 5 -22.66 -9.96 22.35
CA ALA A 5 -21.94 -9.27 21.28
C ALA A 5 -20.47 -9.02 21.71
N PRO A 6 -19.52 -9.04 20.76
CA PRO A 6 -18.13 -8.74 21.05
C PRO A 6 -18.00 -7.36 21.68
N ALA A 7 -17.22 -7.26 22.76
CA ALA A 7 -16.95 -5.99 23.45
C ALA A 7 -16.05 -5.06 22.62
N VAL A 8 -15.34 -5.61 21.62
CA VAL A 8 -14.49 -4.86 20.68
C VAL A 8 -15.29 -4.54 19.43
N ARG A 9 -15.34 -3.26 19.08
CA ARG A 9 -15.88 -2.76 17.80
C ARG A 9 -14.76 -2.08 17.02
N ILE A 10 -14.33 -2.71 15.94
CA ILE A 10 -13.40 -2.10 14.98
C ILE A 10 -14.16 -0.99 14.23
N ARG A 11 -13.54 0.19 14.11
CA ARG A 11 -14.11 1.33 13.40
C ARG A 11 -13.60 1.41 11.96
N GLU A 12 -12.31 1.18 11.79
CA GLU A 12 -11.59 1.26 10.52
C GLU A 12 -10.24 0.55 10.63
N LEU A 13 -9.57 0.36 9.49
CA LEU A 13 -8.17 -0.03 9.44
C LEU A 13 -7.30 1.21 9.66
N GLY A 14 -6.44 1.20 10.67
CA GLY A 14 -5.63 2.38 11.00
C GLY A 14 -4.36 2.55 10.15
N HIS A 15 -3.57 1.49 9.97
CA HIS A 15 -2.37 1.50 9.13
C HIS A 15 -1.87 0.09 8.85
N VAL A 16 -1.02 -0.04 7.83
CA VAL A 16 -0.19 -1.23 7.57
C VAL A 16 1.27 -0.91 7.87
N SER A 17 2.00 -1.87 8.43
CA SER A 17 3.43 -1.72 8.72
C SER A 17 4.24 -2.77 7.97
N LEU A 18 5.23 -2.31 7.20
CA LEU A 18 6.14 -3.15 6.42
C LEU A 18 7.56 -3.04 6.96
N PHE A 19 8.28 -4.17 6.97
CA PHE A 19 9.73 -4.12 7.01
C PHE A 19 10.26 -3.95 5.59
N VAL A 20 11.17 -3.00 5.41
CA VAL A 20 11.76 -2.67 4.10
C VAL A 20 13.28 -2.74 4.16
N ARG A 21 13.91 -2.99 3.01
CA ARG A 21 15.38 -3.08 2.93
C ARG A 21 16.07 -1.74 2.74
N ASP A 22 15.43 -0.79 2.07
CA ASP A 22 16.01 0.51 1.72
C ASP A 22 14.96 1.63 1.80
N LEU A 23 15.05 2.46 2.84
CA LEU A 23 14.12 3.58 3.06
C LEU A 23 14.17 4.65 1.97
N GLY A 24 15.27 4.77 1.22
CA GLY A 24 15.39 5.67 0.07
C GLY A 24 14.63 5.12 -1.13
N ALA A 25 14.75 3.82 -1.42
CA ALA A 25 13.96 3.15 -2.44
C ALA A 25 12.47 3.18 -2.10
N THR A 26 12.13 2.91 -0.85
CA THR A 26 10.76 3.01 -0.32
C THR A 26 10.18 4.41 -0.54
N ARG A 27 10.92 5.49 -0.25
CA ARG A 27 10.47 6.87 -0.50
C ARG A 27 10.23 7.15 -1.98
N ARG A 28 11.17 6.76 -2.85
CA ARG A 28 11.01 6.94 -4.31
C ARG A 28 9.77 6.24 -4.84
N PHE A 29 9.43 5.09 -4.28
CA PHE A 29 8.22 4.37 -4.66
C PHE A 29 6.95 5.02 -4.07
N TYR A 30 6.81 5.04 -2.74
CA TYR A 30 5.54 5.45 -2.13
C TYR A 30 5.26 6.95 -2.23
N ARG A 31 6.27 7.80 -2.06
CA ARG A 31 6.10 9.26 -2.13
C ARG A 31 6.22 9.77 -3.56
N ASP A 32 7.32 9.45 -4.24
CA ASP A 32 7.61 10.08 -5.54
C ASP A 32 6.85 9.42 -6.70
N THR A 33 6.52 8.12 -6.60
CA THR A 33 5.82 7.38 -7.66
C THR A 33 4.33 7.25 -7.40
N LEU A 34 3.93 6.82 -6.19
CA LEU A 34 2.51 6.66 -5.84
C LEU A 34 1.87 7.90 -5.21
N GLY A 35 2.66 8.94 -4.91
CA GLY A 35 2.12 10.22 -4.44
C GLY A 35 1.63 10.24 -2.99
N LEU A 36 1.96 9.24 -2.17
CA LEU A 36 1.63 9.28 -0.73
C LEU A 36 2.41 10.38 -0.02
N ALA A 37 1.76 11.10 0.89
CA ALA A 37 2.39 12.15 1.66
C ALA A 37 3.30 11.53 2.75
N GLU A 38 4.59 11.87 2.75
CA GLU A 38 5.49 11.54 3.85
C GLU A 38 5.15 12.45 5.05
N THR A 39 4.56 11.87 6.10
CA THR A 39 4.08 12.62 7.27
C THR A 39 5.08 12.70 8.41
N GLY A 40 6.18 11.94 8.34
CA GLY A 40 7.29 12.06 9.26
C GLY A 40 8.17 10.82 9.33
N THR A 41 9.04 10.81 10.33
CA THR A 41 9.96 9.70 10.61
C THR A 41 9.94 9.30 12.07
N GLY A 42 10.27 8.03 12.36
CA GLY A 42 10.34 7.49 13.72
C GLY A 42 11.59 6.66 13.96
N LYS A 43 11.84 6.30 15.22
CA LYS A 43 13.00 5.49 15.67
C LYS A 43 14.33 5.98 15.08
N ASP A 44 14.66 7.24 15.31
CA ASP A 44 15.90 7.88 14.82
C ASP A 44 16.09 7.74 13.30
N GLY A 45 15.00 7.90 12.55
CA GLY A 45 14.99 7.83 11.08
C GLY A 45 14.89 6.42 10.49
N ARG A 46 14.73 5.39 11.33
CA ARG A 46 14.55 3.99 10.87
C ARG A 46 13.14 3.69 10.36
N ILE A 47 12.17 4.56 10.64
CA ILE A 47 10.80 4.44 10.13
C ILE A 47 10.48 5.68 9.30
N VAL A 48 9.81 5.48 8.18
CA VAL A 48 9.11 6.52 7.43
C VAL A 48 7.60 6.25 7.47
N PHE A 49 6.81 7.32 7.63
CA PHE A 49 5.35 7.27 7.66
C PHE A 49 4.76 7.92 6.41
N PHE A 50 3.78 7.27 5.80
CA PHE A 50 3.07 7.75 4.61
C PHE A 50 1.56 7.81 4.85
N SER A 51 0.90 8.78 4.22
CA SER A 51 -0.56 8.97 4.28
C SER A 51 -1.14 9.11 2.87
N ALA A 52 -2.30 8.48 2.65
CA ALA A 52 -3.21 8.68 1.53
C ALA A 52 -4.23 9.80 1.81
N GLY A 53 -4.13 10.49 2.95
CA GLY A 53 -4.96 11.64 3.33
C GLY A 53 -6.09 11.32 4.31
N VAL A 54 -6.29 10.06 4.70
CA VAL A 54 -7.36 9.64 5.63
C VAL A 54 -6.88 9.66 7.09
N HIS A 55 -5.67 9.16 7.34
CA HIS A 55 -5.07 9.13 8.67
C HIS A 55 -3.76 9.93 8.74
N HIS A 56 -3.23 10.16 9.95
CA HIS A 56 -1.87 10.71 10.11
C HIS A 56 -0.84 9.86 9.37
N HIS A 57 -1.04 8.54 9.33
CA HIS A 57 -0.32 7.63 8.46
C HIS A 57 -1.19 6.41 8.19
N ASP A 58 -1.20 5.96 6.93
CA ASP A 58 -1.88 4.76 6.45
C ASP A 58 -0.87 3.62 6.22
N LEU A 59 0.40 3.98 6.00
CA LEU A 59 1.51 3.05 5.80
C LEU A 59 2.71 3.50 6.63
N SER A 60 3.33 2.56 7.36
CA SER A 60 4.64 2.75 7.95
C SER A 60 5.64 1.74 7.40
N CYS A 61 6.84 2.21 7.08
CA CYS A 61 7.92 1.36 6.57
C CYS A 61 9.12 1.46 7.51
N GLU A 62 9.45 0.36 8.17
CA GLU A 62 10.58 0.25 9.09
C GLU A 62 11.75 -0.48 8.42
N LEU A 63 12.95 0.06 8.55
CA LEU A 63 14.16 -0.61 8.08
C LEU A 63 14.33 -1.95 8.83
N ALA A 64 14.38 -3.04 8.07
CA ALA A 64 14.58 -4.38 8.58
C ALA A 64 15.86 -4.48 9.44
N ARG A 65 15.87 -5.40 10.40
CA ARG A 65 17.01 -5.63 11.30
C ARG A 65 17.94 -6.75 10.84
N ALA A 66 17.47 -7.56 9.91
CA ALA A 66 18.19 -8.64 9.29
C ALA A 66 17.68 -8.80 7.86
N ASP A 67 18.55 -9.28 6.98
CA ASP A 67 18.14 -9.69 5.65
C ASP A 67 17.23 -10.92 5.76
N GLY A 68 16.22 -10.96 4.91
CA GLY A 68 15.25 -12.04 4.86
C GLY A 68 14.67 -12.19 3.46
N PRO A 69 13.94 -13.30 3.22
CA PRO A 69 13.18 -13.43 1.98
C PRO A 69 12.23 -12.24 1.84
N GLY A 70 11.86 -11.93 0.60
CA GLY A 70 10.80 -10.95 0.34
C GLY A 70 9.43 -11.43 0.85
N PRO A 71 8.33 -10.86 0.33
CA PRO A 71 6.99 -11.29 0.69
C PRO A 71 6.80 -12.79 0.56
N GLN A 72 5.90 -13.33 1.36
CA GLN A 72 5.57 -14.77 1.32
C GLN A 72 5.08 -15.17 -0.07
N PRO A 73 5.37 -16.39 -0.54
CA PRO A 73 4.84 -16.90 -1.79
C PRO A 73 3.31 -16.85 -1.82
N LYS A 74 2.71 -16.71 -2.99
CA LYS A 74 1.25 -16.81 -3.12
C LYS A 74 0.76 -18.19 -2.66
N GLY A 75 -0.39 -18.20 -1.99
CA GLY A 75 -1.05 -19.44 -1.55
C GLY A 75 -0.66 -19.92 -0.16
N VAL A 76 0.19 -19.18 0.58
CA VAL A 76 0.44 -19.44 2.01
C VAL A 76 -0.06 -18.27 2.88
N PRO A 77 -0.40 -18.49 4.16
CA PRO A 77 -0.79 -17.41 5.06
C PRO A 77 0.29 -16.32 5.18
N GLY A 78 -0.12 -15.06 5.01
CA GLY A 78 0.76 -13.89 5.07
C GLY A 78 0.07 -12.64 4.52
N LEU A 79 0.79 -11.52 4.49
CA LEU A 79 0.32 -10.33 3.78
C LEU A 79 0.29 -10.62 2.28
N TYR A 80 -0.91 -10.58 1.69
CA TYR A 80 -1.08 -10.86 0.27
C TYR A 80 -0.84 -9.62 -0.60
N HIS A 81 -1.63 -8.55 -0.40
CA HIS A 81 -1.46 -7.26 -1.07
C HIS A 81 -1.99 -6.12 -0.19
N ILE A 82 -1.66 -4.88 -0.57
CA ILE A 82 -2.24 -3.65 -0.02
C ILE A 82 -2.90 -2.91 -1.19
N ALA A 83 -4.14 -2.46 -1.02
CA ALA A 83 -4.89 -1.76 -2.05
C ALA A 83 -5.02 -0.26 -1.74
N PHE A 84 -4.73 0.59 -2.74
CA PHE A 84 -4.93 2.03 -2.68
C PHE A 84 -5.92 2.47 -3.75
N ASP A 85 -6.91 3.24 -3.30
CA ASP A 85 -7.87 3.91 -4.16
C ASP A 85 -7.17 5.08 -4.87
N VAL A 86 -7.13 5.07 -6.20
CA VAL A 86 -6.38 6.06 -7.01
C VAL A 86 -7.26 7.06 -7.75
N GLY A 87 -8.58 6.99 -7.60
CA GLY A 87 -9.47 7.93 -8.27
C GLY A 87 -10.93 7.50 -8.28
N ALA A 88 -11.76 8.28 -8.97
CA ALA A 88 -13.20 8.07 -9.02
C ALA A 88 -13.68 7.42 -10.32
N SER A 89 -12.77 7.20 -11.28
CA SER A 89 -13.13 6.76 -12.63
C SER A 89 -12.12 5.79 -13.25
N LEU A 90 -12.57 5.05 -14.25
CA LEU A 90 -11.69 4.21 -15.08
C LEU A 90 -10.64 5.03 -15.83
N GLU A 91 -10.91 6.32 -16.08
CA GLU A 91 -9.93 7.23 -16.68
C GLU A 91 -8.78 7.51 -15.70
N ASP A 92 -9.07 7.75 -14.42
CA ASP A 92 -8.05 7.91 -13.38
C ASP A 92 -7.18 6.65 -13.26
N LEU A 93 -7.81 5.47 -13.29
CA LEU A 93 -7.09 4.19 -13.27
C LEU A 93 -6.16 4.05 -14.50
N ALA A 94 -6.64 4.42 -15.68
CA ALA A 94 -5.84 4.37 -16.90
C ALA A 94 -4.68 5.38 -16.88
N VAL A 95 -4.87 6.55 -16.26
CA VAL A 95 -3.79 7.52 -16.02
C VAL A 95 -2.75 6.94 -15.07
N ALA A 96 -3.18 6.33 -13.96
CA ALA A 96 -2.29 5.69 -12.98
C ALA A 96 -1.48 4.56 -13.62
N LEU A 97 -2.10 3.71 -14.45
CA LEU A 97 -1.42 2.63 -15.17
C LEU A 97 -0.29 3.18 -16.05
N ARG A 98 -0.61 4.13 -16.94
CA ARG A 98 0.39 4.75 -17.83
C ARG A 98 1.52 5.43 -17.04
N TRP A 99 1.18 6.06 -15.92
CA TRP A 99 2.16 6.71 -15.05
C TRP A 99 3.14 5.72 -14.43
N CYS A 100 2.65 4.57 -13.96
CA CYS A 100 3.46 3.48 -13.43
C CYS A 100 4.34 2.84 -14.50
N GLU A 101 3.78 2.52 -15.67
CA GLU A 101 4.52 1.92 -16.79
C GLU A 101 5.64 2.83 -17.30
N ALA A 102 5.39 4.14 -17.40
CA ALA A 102 6.40 5.12 -17.78
C ALA A 102 7.58 5.22 -16.80
N ARG A 103 7.44 4.67 -15.58
CA ARG A 103 8.47 4.57 -14.55
C ARG A 103 9.09 3.17 -14.43
N GLY A 104 8.76 2.28 -15.36
CA GLY A 104 9.28 0.91 -15.39
C GLY A 104 8.63 -0.03 -14.38
N LEU A 105 7.47 0.34 -13.81
CA LEU A 105 6.69 -0.58 -12.99
C LEU A 105 5.83 -1.45 -13.90
N ALA A 106 6.14 -2.74 -13.96
CA ALA A 106 5.34 -3.70 -14.71
C ALA A 106 4.02 -3.98 -13.99
N ALA A 107 2.91 -3.65 -14.64
CA ALA A 107 1.58 -3.99 -14.15
C ALA A 107 1.31 -5.49 -14.29
N PHE A 108 0.47 -6.02 -13.40
CA PHE A 108 -0.03 -7.40 -13.46
C PHE A 108 -1.34 -7.52 -12.69
N GLY A 109 -2.03 -8.67 -12.82
CA GLY A 109 -3.26 -8.93 -12.05
C GLY A 109 -4.42 -7.99 -12.41
N GLU A 110 -4.43 -7.48 -13.64
CA GLU A 110 -5.42 -6.52 -14.13
C GLU A 110 -6.85 -7.06 -14.03
N THR A 111 -7.74 -6.19 -13.58
CA THR A 111 -9.19 -6.36 -13.60
C THR A 111 -9.82 -5.14 -14.29
N PRO A 112 -11.14 -5.13 -14.54
CA PRO A 112 -11.79 -3.94 -15.06
C PRO A 112 -11.62 -2.68 -14.18
N HIS A 113 -11.33 -2.82 -12.89
CA HIS A 113 -11.27 -1.72 -11.91
C HIS A 113 -9.97 -1.63 -11.12
N SER A 114 -8.97 -2.44 -11.43
CA SER A 114 -7.68 -2.42 -10.72
C SER A 114 -6.53 -3.01 -11.53
N PHE A 115 -5.31 -2.71 -11.11
CA PHE A 115 -4.09 -3.43 -11.49
C PHE A 115 -3.11 -3.43 -10.32
N CYS A 116 -2.16 -4.37 -10.33
CA CYS A 116 -1.12 -4.45 -9.31
C CYS A 116 0.25 -4.05 -9.87
N VAL A 117 1.08 -3.46 -9.01
CA VAL A 117 2.52 -3.29 -9.20
C VAL A 117 3.27 -3.88 -8.00
N ARG A 118 4.59 -4.00 -8.10
CA ARG A 118 5.44 -4.40 -6.97
C ARG A 118 6.16 -3.19 -6.39
N ASP A 119 6.18 -3.10 -5.06
CA ASP A 119 7.06 -2.19 -4.35
C ASP A 119 8.54 -2.65 -4.46
N PRO A 120 9.52 -1.86 -3.99
CA PRO A 120 10.93 -2.22 -4.06
C PRO A 120 11.30 -3.53 -3.37
N ASP A 121 10.52 -3.94 -2.37
CA ASP A 121 10.77 -5.16 -1.61
C ASP A 121 10.01 -6.38 -2.15
N GLY A 122 9.10 -6.17 -3.11
CA GLY A 122 8.34 -7.15 -3.86
C GLY A 122 6.87 -7.27 -3.45
N HIS A 123 6.39 -6.47 -2.49
CA HIS A 123 5.02 -6.47 -2.02
C HIS A 123 4.06 -6.08 -3.14
N GLU A 124 2.92 -6.76 -3.21
CA GLU A 124 1.91 -6.46 -4.22
C GLU A 124 1.08 -5.26 -3.75
N ILE A 125 1.11 -4.21 -4.56
CA ILE A 125 0.37 -2.97 -4.35
C ILE A 125 -0.70 -2.89 -5.44
N GLU A 126 -1.95 -3.06 -5.03
CA GLU A 126 -3.10 -2.90 -5.91
C GLU A 126 -3.49 -1.42 -5.98
N LEU A 127 -3.61 -0.90 -7.19
CA LEU A 127 -4.17 0.41 -7.48
C LEU A 127 -5.54 0.17 -8.08
N TYR A 128 -6.58 0.70 -7.44
CA TYR A 128 -7.96 0.43 -7.82
C TYR A 128 -8.80 1.72 -7.81
N VAL A 129 -9.96 1.63 -8.43
CA VAL A 129 -11.02 2.64 -8.30
C VAL A 129 -12.28 1.94 -7.83
N ASP A 130 -12.94 2.50 -6.82
CA ASP A 130 -14.22 1.95 -6.33
C ASP A 130 -15.39 2.58 -7.08
N PRO A 131 -16.09 1.84 -7.96
CA PRO A 131 -17.25 2.39 -8.67
C PRO A 131 -18.41 2.76 -7.75
N ALA A 132 -18.42 2.29 -6.49
CA ALA A 132 -19.45 2.62 -5.50
C ALA A 132 -19.11 3.84 -4.65
N ARG A 133 -17.87 4.37 -4.72
CA ARG A 133 -17.44 5.56 -3.99
C ARG A 133 -17.50 6.78 -4.94
N PRO A 134 -18.47 7.70 -4.77
CA PRO A 134 -18.53 8.90 -5.60
C PRO A 134 -17.31 9.80 -5.33
N GLY A 135 -16.84 10.47 -6.38
CA GLY A 135 -15.77 11.48 -6.31
C GLY A 135 -16.22 12.82 -5.73
#